data_AF-A0A7G6T4W0-F1
#
_entry.id   AF-A0A7G6T4W0-F1
#
_cell.length_a   1.000
_cell.length_b   1.000
_cell.length_c   1.000
_cell.angle_alpha   90.00
_cell.angle_beta   90.00
_cell.angle_gamma   90.00
#
_symmetry.space_group_name_H-M   'P 1'
#
loop_
_entity.id
_entity.type
_entity.pdbx_description
1 polymer ?
#
loop_
_entity_poly.entity_id
_entity_poly.type
_entity_poly.pdbx_seq_one_letter_code
_entity_poly.pdbx_strand_id
1 'polypeptide(L)'
;MIEMRSISYPRTNAVVSAIILWNTVYLSQVVESLRAEGHDLPDEIIRHISPQIWEHINLTGIYDWNGEGRPEGTFRPLRHATKEKIVEAA
;
A
#
# COMPACT_ATOMS: atom_id res chain seq x y z
N MET A 1 9.94 -29.11 -37.61
CA MET A 1 8.54 -28.88 -37.21
C MET A 1 8.55 -28.38 -35.78
N ILE A 2 8.53 -27.06 -35.59
CA ILE A 2 8.50 -26.41 -34.28
C ILE A 2 7.22 -25.59 -34.29
N GLU A 3 6.21 -26.01 -33.52
CA GLU A 3 5.04 -25.18 -33.28
C GLU A 3 5.13 -24.66 -31.85
N MET A 4 5.70 -23.46 -31.75
CA MET A 4 5.82 -22.68 -30.53
C MET A 4 4.42 -22.24 -30.11
N ARG A 5 3.75 -23.08 -29.33
CA ARG A 5 2.47 -22.78 -28.70
C ARG A 5 2.69 -21.56 -27.81
N SER A 6 2.06 -20.45 -28.19
CA SER A 6 2.14 -19.17 -27.51
C SER A 6 1.91 -19.34 -26.01
N ILE A 7 2.93 -19.07 -25.22
CA ILE A 7 2.77 -18.83 -23.79
C ILE A 7 2.13 -17.46 -23.68
N SER A 8 0.80 -17.43 -23.76
CA SER A 8 0.01 -16.25 -23.41
C SER A 8 0.06 -16.12 -21.89
N TYR A 9 1.07 -15.42 -21.37
CA TYR A 9 1.09 -15.02 -19.97
C TYR A 9 -0.21 -14.27 -19.67
N PRO A 10 -1.10 -14.75 -18.77
CA PRO A 10 -2.28 -14.00 -18.41
C PRO A 10 -1.82 -12.67 -17.83
N ARG A 11 -2.13 -11.62 -18.58
CA ARG A 11 -2.06 -10.20 -18.25
C ARG A 11 -2.26 -10.04 -16.74
N THR A 12 -1.21 -9.55 -16.10
CA THR A 12 -1.10 -9.18 -14.69
C THR A 12 -2.42 -8.61 -14.17
N ASN A 13 -2.90 -9.11 -13.02
CA ASN A 13 -4.12 -8.62 -12.40
C ASN A 13 -3.96 -7.12 -12.08
N ALA A 14 -4.60 -6.25 -12.86
CA ALA A 14 -4.43 -4.80 -12.77
C ALA A 14 -4.82 -4.24 -11.39
N VAL A 15 -5.81 -4.86 -10.73
CA VAL A 15 -6.21 -4.51 -9.36
C VAL A 15 -5.08 -4.83 -8.39
N VAL A 16 -4.46 -6.00 -8.54
CA VAL A 16 -3.29 -6.40 -7.74
C VAL A 16 -2.12 -5.44 -7.93
N SER A 17 -1.81 -5.11 -9.18
CA SER A 17 -0.75 -4.14 -9.47
C SER A 17 -1.04 -2.76 -8.89
N ALA A 18 -2.29 -2.28 -8.97
CA ALA A 18 -2.67 -0.99 -8.41
C ALA A 18 -2.55 -0.96 -6.88
N ILE A 19 -2.96 -2.02 -6.19
CA ILE A 19 -2.84 -2.15 -4.73
C ILE A 19 -1.38 -2.16 -4.30
N ILE A 20 -0.55 -3.00 -4.94
CA ILE A 20 0.88 -3.09 -4.64
C ILE A 20 1.56 -1.73 -4.84
N LEU A 21 1.25 -1.05 -5.96
CA LEU A 21 1.80 0.27 -6.26
C LEU A 21 1.42 1.28 -5.17
N TRP A 22 0.13 1.37 -4.81
CA TRP A 22 -0.33 2.31 -3.80
C TRP A 22 0.28 2.02 -2.42
N ASN A 23 0.29 0.75 -1.98
CA ASN A 23 0.90 0.37 -0.72
C ASN A 23 2.39 0.73 -0.67
N THR A 24 3.13 0.47 -1.76
CA THR A 24 4.56 0.76 -1.83
C THR A 24 4.84 2.26 -1.69
N VAL A 25 4.09 3.10 -2.42
CA VAL A 25 4.27 4.56 -2.37
C VAL A 25 3.94 5.13 -1.00
N TYR A 26 2.85 4.67 -0.37
CA TYR A 26 2.46 5.14 0.96
C TYR A 26 3.41 4.66 2.06
N LEU A 27 3.92 3.42 1.98
CA LEU A 27 4.93 2.93 2.92
C LEU A 27 6.21 3.75 2.86
N SER A 28 6.64 4.17 1.67
CA SER A 28 7.81 5.07 1.53
C SER A 28 7.60 6.40 2.27
N GLN A 29 6.41 7.00 2.16
CA GLN A 29 6.09 8.25 2.86
C GLN A 29 6.05 8.08 4.37
N VAL A 30 5.51 6.97 4.85
CA VAL A 30 5.49 6.65 6.28
C VAL A 30 6.91 6.52 6.82
N VAL A 31 7.79 5.82 6.11
CA VAL A 31 9.20 5.68 6.47
C VAL A 31 9.89 7.05 6.54
N GLU A 32 9.70 7.90 5.51
CA GLU A 32 10.26 9.24 5.48
C GLU A 32 9.77 10.12 6.64
N SER A 33 8.46 10.12 6.92
CA SER A 33 7.86 10.85 8.04
C SER A 33 8.43 10.38 9.38
N LEU A 34 8.47 9.06 9.61
CA LEU A 34 8.96 8.50 10.87
C LEU A 34 10.46 8.78 11.08
N ARG A 35 11.27 8.75 10.01
CA ARG A 35 12.69 9.15 10.08
C ARG A 35 12.83 10.63 10.41
N ALA A 36 12.00 11.49 9.83
CA ALA A 36 11.99 12.92 10.14
C ALA A 36 11.56 13.20 11.59
N GLU A 37 10.69 12.36 12.15
CA GLU A 37 10.29 12.37 13.57
C GLU A 37 11.37 11.82 14.53
N GLY A 38 12.49 11.31 13.99
CA GLY A 38 13.64 10.82 14.77
C GLY A 38 13.56 9.35 15.15
N HIS A 39 12.65 8.57 14.55
CA HIS A 39 12.60 7.13 14.75
C HIS A 39 13.74 6.42 14.00
N ASP A 40 14.46 5.54 14.71
CA ASP A 40 15.43 4.65 14.09
C ASP A 40 14.71 3.52 13.35
N LEU A 41 14.74 3.59 12.02
CA LEU A 41 14.11 2.64 11.12
C LEU A 41 15.17 2.05 10.18
N PRO A 42 15.86 0.97 10.62
CA PRO A 42 16.89 0.34 9.81
C PRO A 42 16.29 -0.25 8.53
N ASP A 43 16.98 -0.04 7.40
CA ASP A 43 16.56 -0.53 6.08
C ASP A 43 16.34 -2.05 6.06
N GLU A 44 17.06 -2.77 6.92
CA GLU A 44 16.93 -4.21 7.07
C GLU A 44 15.54 -4.61 7.57
N ILE A 45 14.85 -3.79 8.35
CA ILE A 45 13.47 -4.11 8.76
C ILE A 45 12.50 -3.78 7.62
N ILE A 46 12.71 -2.65 6.95
CA ILE A 46 11.82 -2.15 5.89
C ILE A 46 11.76 -3.12 4.70
N ARG A 47 12.88 -3.74 4.32
CA ARG A 47 12.94 -4.73 3.22
C ARG A 47 12.07 -5.98 3.44
N HIS A 48 11.63 -6.24 4.67
CA HIS A 48 10.77 -7.38 5.00
C HIS A 48 9.27 -7.00 4.99
N ILE A 49 8.93 -5.72 4.81
CA ILE A 49 7.54 -5.28 4.71
C ILE A 49 6.98 -5.69 3.36
N SER A 50 5.92 -6.49 3.38
CA SER A 50 5.23 -6.89 2.15
C SER A 50 4.40 -5.72 1.61
N PRO A 51 4.56 -5.32 0.34
CA PRO A 51 3.65 -4.38 -0.30
C PRO A 51 2.27 -5.02 -0.59
N GLN A 52 2.17 -6.35 -0.43
CA GLN A 52 0.95 -7.12 -0.62
C GLN A 52 0.17 -7.28 0.71
N ILE A 53 0.09 -6.23 1.52
CA ILE A 53 -0.83 -6.20 2.68
C ILE A 53 -2.27 -5.97 2.18
N TRP A 54 -3.09 -7.02 2.21
CA TRP A 54 -4.45 -7.05 1.64
C TRP A 54 -5.54 -7.32 2.68
N GLU A 55 -5.17 -7.78 3.88
CA GLU A 55 -6.14 -8.09 4.95
C GLU A 55 -7.00 -6.89 5.34
N HIS A 56 -6.51 -5.67 5.11
CA HIS A 56 -7.23 -4.44 5.41
C HIS A 56 -7.99 -3.85 4.21
N ILE A 57 -7.90 -4.47 3.02
CA ILE A 57 -8.54 -3.98 1.81
C ILE A 57 -9.77 -4.85 1.53
N ASN A 58 -10.95 -4.33 1.85
CA ASN A 58 -12.17 -4.93 1.38
C ASN A 58 -12.30 -4.66 -0.13
N LEU A 59 -12.38 -5.71 -0.94
CA LEU A 59 -12.60 -5.63 -2.39
C LEU A 59 -14.08 -5.75 -2.75
N THR A 60 -14.90 -6.19 -1.81
CA THR A 60 -16.33 -6.49 -2.00
C THR A 60 -17.16 -5.53 -1.16
N GLY A 61 -17.82 -4.60 -1.82
CA GLY A 61 -18.63 -3.60 -1.15
C GLY A 61 -19.25 -2.63 -2.14
N ILE A 62 -20.17 -1.81 -1.64
CA ILE A 62 -20.71 -0.68 -2.40
C ILE A 62 -19.85 0.52 -2.04
N TYR A 63 -19.13 1.06 -3.02
CA TYR A 63 -18.29 2.24 -2.86
C TYR A 63 -18.96 3.41 -3.54
N ASP A 64 -19.08 4.53 -2.83
CA ASP A 64 -19.43 5.81 -3.42
C ASP A 64 -18.16 6.60 -3.72
N TRP A 65 -18.02 7.07 -4.96
CA TRP A 65 -16.90 7.88 -5.41
C TRP A 65 -17.23 9.37 -5.48
N ASN A 66 -18.45 9.78 -5.10
CA ASN A 66 -18.91 11.17 -5.06
C ASN A 66 -18.35 11.95 -3.85
N GLY A 67 -17.06 11.84 -3.60
CA GLY A 67 -16.40 12.55 -2.50
C GLY A 67 -15.99 13.96 -2.91
N GLU A 68 -16.66 14.98 -2.37
CA GLU A 68 -16.09 16.33 -2.28
C GLU A 68 -14.77 16.28 -1.49
N GLY A 69 -13.72 16.93 -1.99
CA GLY A 69 -12.44 17.03 -1.28
C GLY A 69 -11.42 15.94 -1.57
N ARG A 70 -11.51 15.20 -2.69
CA ARG A 70 -10.34 14.46 -3.20
C ARG A 70 -9.32 15.49 -3.69
N PRO A 71 -8.15 15.63 -3.03
CA PRO A 71 -7.17 16.55 -3.56
C PRO A 71 -6.60 15.97 -4.85
N GLU A 72 -6.76 16.69 -5.94
CA GLU A 72 -6.25 16.26 -7.24
C GLU A 72 -4.72 16.26 -7.21
N GLY A 73 -4.13 15.11 -7.54
CA GLY A 73 -2.67 14.98 -7.66
C GLY A 73 -1.89 15.00 -6.34
N THR A 74 -2.53 15.01 -5.17
CA THR A 74 -1.82 14.93 -3.88
C THR A 74 -2.18 13.68 -3.09
N PHE A 75 -1.24 13.26 -2.25
CA PHE A 75 -1.43 12.13 -1.35
C PHE A 75 -2.41 12.51 -0.23
N ARG A 76 -3.27 11.56 0.15
CA ARG A 76 -4.01 11.66 1.43
C ARG A 76 -2.99 11.82 2.57
N PRO A 77 -3.26 12.70 3.56
CA PRO A 77 -2.38 12.87 4.72
C PRO A 77 -2.17 11.55 5.47
N LEU A 78 -0.95 11.34 6.00
CA LEU A 78 -0.67 10.23 6.90
C LEU A 78 -1.50 10.38 8.18
N ARG A 79 -2.03 9.27 8.68
CA ARG A 79 -2.74 9.24 9.96
C ARG A 79 -1.72 9.08 11.08
N HIS A 80 -1.68 10.03 12.00
CA HIS A 80 -0.87 9.89 13.21
C HIS A 80 -1.61 8.99 14.21
N ALA A 81 -0.94 7.94 14.68
CA ALA A 81 -1.46 7.12 15.77
C ALA A 81 -1.31 7.92 17.08
N THR A 82 -2.43 8.31 17.70
CA THR A 82 -2.42 8.77 19.08
C THR A 82 -1.89 7.60 19.92
N LYS A 83 -0.84 7.81 20.73
CA LYS A 83 -0.08 6.79 21.49
C LYS A 83 -0.92 5.79 22.31
N GLU A 84 -2.20 6.07 22.52
CA GLU A 84 -3.12 5.30 23.37
C GLU A 84 -3.61 3.97 22.76
N LYS A 85 -3.51 3.75 21.43
CA LYS A 85 -4.12 2.55 20.80
C LYS A 85 -3.21 1.34 20.59
N ILE A 86 -1.90 1.44 20.85
CA ILE A 86 -0.96 0.34 20.56
C ILE A 86 -0.88 -0.68 21.73
N VAL A 87 -1.27 -0.29 22.95
CA VAL A 87 -1.12 -1.15 24.15
C VAL A 87 -2.28 -2.14 24.32
N GLU A 88 -3.42 -1.95 23.66
CA GLU A 88 -4.62 -2.79 23.87
C GLU A 88 -4.74 -3.97 22.90
N ALA A 89 -3.78 -4.16 21.99
CA ALA A 89 -3.83 -5.18 20.94
C ALA A 89 -2.69 -6.23 20.99
N ALA A 90 -2.03 -6.41 22.14
CA ALA A 90 -1.03 -7.45 22.40
C ALA A 90 -1.48 -8.35 23.56
#